data_AF-A0A2S0XF07-F1
#
_entry.id   AF-A0A2S0XF07-F1
#
_cell.length_a   1.000
_cell.length_b   1.000
_cell.length_c   1.000
_cell.angle_alpha   90.00
_cell.angle_beta   90.00
_cell.angle_gamma   90.00
#
_symmetry.space_group_name_H-M   'P 1'
#
loop_
_entity.id
_entity.type
_entity.pdbx_description
1 polymer ?
#
loop_
_entity_poly.entity_id
_entity_poly.type
_entity_poly.pdbx_seq_one_letter_code
_entity_poly.pdbx_strand_id
1 'polypeptide(L)' 'MFFDSLLTRARESASKRKQYKRLVAEIDGFSGRDLADMRADRSEMLYQAFKQVYG' A
#
# COMPACT_ATOMS: atom_id res chain seq x y z
N MET A 1 27.88 -9.73 -9.52
CA MET A 1 27.75 -8.62 -8.55
C MET A 1 26.92 -7.42 -9.07
N PHE A 2 26.81 -7.17 -10.38
CA PHE A 2 25.88 -6.14 -10.91
C PHE A 2 24.45 -6.67 -11.16
N PHE A 3 24.32 -7.93 -11.61
CA PHE A 3 23.02 -8.58 -11.78
C PHE A 3 22.29 -8.84 -10.45
N ASP A 4 23.04 -9.11 -9.39
CA ASP A 4 22.50 -9.37 -8.06
C ASP A 4 21.79 -8.13 -7.51
N SER A 5 22.40 -6.94 -7.62
CA SER A 5 21.81 -5.69 -7.13
C SER A 5 20.57 -5.26 -7.91
N LEU A 6 20.51 -5.52 -9.22
CA LEU A 6 19.31 -5.31 -10.04
C LEU A 6 18.17 -6.27 -9.65
N LEU A 7 18.49 -7.54 -9.42
CA LEU A 7 17.52 -8.55 -9.00
C LEU A 7 16.94 -8.21 -7.62
N THR A 8 17.77 -7.75 -6.68
CA THR A 8 17.35 -7.33 -5.34
C THR A 8 16.44 -6.11 -5.39
N ARG A 9 16.79 -5.08 -6.18
CA ARG A 9 15.93 -3.90 -6.39
C ARG A 9 14.61 -4.23 -7.06
N ALA A 10 14.61 -5.14 -8.04
CA ALA A 10 13.38 -5.59 -8.69
C ALA A 10 12.48 -6.33 -7.71
N ARG A 11 13.06 -7.19 -6.86
CA ARG A 11 12.33 -7.94 -5.82
C ARG A 11 11.77 -7.01 -4.74
N GLU A 12 12.54 -6.03 -4.30
CA GLU A 12 12.08 -4.99 -3.38
C GLU A 12 10.93 -4.16 -3.98
N SER A 13 11.04 -3.78 -5.25
CA SER A 13 9.99 -3.02 -5.96
C SER A 13 8.71 -3.84 -6.12
N ALA A 14 8.83 -5.12 -6.44
CA ALA A 14 7.70 -6.04 -6.52
C ALA A 14 7.05 -6.27 -5.15
N SER A 15 7.86 -6.38 -4.09
CA SER A 15 7.38 -6.50 -2.71
C SER A 15 6.57 -5.26 -2.29
N LYS A 16 7.11 -4.05 -2.52
CA LYS A 16 6.40 -2.78 -2.26
C LYS A 16 5.07 -2.72 -3.00
N ARG A 17 5.06 -3.04 -4.29
CA ARG A 17 3.81 -3.04 -5.08
C ARG A 17 2.78 -4.04 -4.57
N LYS A 18 3.21 -5.22 -4.14
CA LYS A 18 2.33 -6.24 -3.53
C LYS A 18 1.76 -5.75 -2.20
N GLN A 19 2.59 -5.11 -1.37
CA GLN A 19 2.18 -4.55 -0.09
C GLN A 19 1.17 -3.43 -0.27
N TYR A 20 1.43 -2.49 -1.18
CA TYR A 20 0.47 -1.42 -1.51
C TYR A 20 -0.87 -1.98 -1.98
N LYS A 21 -0.87 -2.92 -2.94
CA LYS A 21 -2.10 -3.55 -3.42
C LYS A 21 -2.90 -4.25 -2.32
N ARG A 22 -2.22 -4.86 -1.35
CA ARG A 22 -2.87 -5.48 -0.20
C ARG A 22 -3.57 -4.43 0.67
N LEU A 23 -2.86 -3.34 1.02
CA LEU A 23 -3.44 -2.25 1.81
C LEU A 23 -4.63 -1.61 1.09
N VAL A 24 -4.53 -1.38 -0.22
CA VAL A 24 -5.64 -0.85 -1.03
C VAL A 24 -6.85 -1.80 -0.98
N ALA A 25 -6.64 -3.11 -1.12
CA ALA A 25 -7.73 -4.08 -1.06
C ALA A 25 -8.41 -4.12 0.33
N GLU A 26 -7.65 -3.96 1.41
CA GLU A 26 -8.18 -3.84 2.77
C GLU A 26 -9.01 -2.57 2.92
N ILE A 27 -8.49 -1.43 2.46
CA ILE A 27 -9.19 -0.13 2.50
C ILE A 27 -10.47 -0.16 1.67
N ASP A 28 -10.42 -0.77 0.49
CA ASP A 28 -11.59 -0.91 -0.37
C ASP A 28 -12.66 -1.82 0.23
N GLY A 29 -12.24 -2.78 1.06
CA GLY A 29 -13.10 -3.67 1.82
C GLY A 29 -13.83 -2.99 2.98
N PHE A 30 -13.42 -1.80 3.44
CA PHE A 30 -14.15 -1.09 4.48
C PHE A 30 -15.50 -0.60 4.00
N SER A 31 -16.53 -0.89 4.78
CA SER A 31 -17.87 -0.38 4.53
C SER A 31 -17.94 1.11 4.85
N GLY A 32 -18.92 1.82 4.28
CA GLY A 32 -19.14 3.24 4.62
C GLY A 32 -19.39 3.48 6.11
N ARG A 33 -19.88 2.47 6.85
CA ARG A 33 -20.03 2.54 8.31
C ARG A 33 -18.69 2.46 9.02
N ASP A 34 -17.81 1.52 8.64
CA ASP A 34 -16.49 1.39 9.26
C ASP A 34 -15.67 2.67 9.07
N LEU A 35 -15.76 3.28 7.87
CA LEU A 35 -15.14 4.57 7.58
C LEU A 35 -15.73 5.70 8.43
N ALA A 36 -17.06 5.74 8.60
CA ALA A 36 -17.73 6.73 9.43
C ALA A 36 -17.38 6.57 10.93
N ASP A 37 -17.30 5.33 11.42
CA ASP A 37 -16.95 5.01 12.80
C ASP A 37 -15.49 5.40 13.11
N MET A 38 -14.58 5.20 12.15
CA MET A 38 -13.19 5.66 12.23
C MET A 38 -13.03 7.16 11.96
N ARG A 39 -14.10 7.84 11.51
CA ARG A 39 -14.08 9.23 11.04
C ARG A 39 -12.98 9.47 9.99
N ALA A 40 -12.77 8.49 9.13
CA ALA A 40 -11.71 8.47 8.14
C ALA A 40 -12.28 8.56 6.71
N ASP A 41 -11.60 9.30 5.84
CA ASP A 41 -11.92 9.33 4.42
C ASP A 41 -11.11 8.25 3.66
N ARG A 42 -11.78 7.53 2.77
CA ARG A 42 -11.14 6.45 1.98
C ARG A 42 -9.94 6.97 1.18
N SER A 43 -10.06 8.16 0.60
CA SER A 43 -9.01 8.80 -0.20
C SER A 43 -7.79 9.13 0.65
N GLU A 44 -8.02 9.61 1.87
CA GLU A 44 -6.95 9.88 2.84
C GLU A 44 -6.25 8.59 3.28
N MET A 45 -7.01 7.52 3.55
CA MET A 45 -6.42 6.21 3.88
C MET A 45 -5.55 5.65 2.75
N LEU A 46 -6.01 5.77 1.50
CA LEU A 46 -5.23 5.36 0.32
C LEU A 46 -3.95 6.19 0.19
N TYR A 47 -4.01 7.49 0.44
CA TYR A 47 -2.86 8.37 0.45
C TYR A 47 -1.85 7.98 1.54
N GLN A 48 -2.30 7.70 2.76
CA GLN A 48 -1.44 7.23 3.85
C GLN A 48 -0.83 5.85 3.54
N ALA A 49 -1.58 4.93 2.94
CA ALA A 49 -1.06 3.63 2.50
C ALA A 49 0.01 3.77 1.42
N PHE A 50 -0.16 4.70 0.48
CA PHE A 50 0.87 5.03 -0.51
C PHE A 50 2.14 5.54 0.19
N LYS A 51 2.00 6.51 1.09
CA LYS A 51 3.11 7.09 1.85
C LYS A 51 3.83 6.05 2.71
N GLN A 52 3.10 5.13 3.33
CA GLN A 52 3.69 4.06 4.15
C GLN A 52 4.58 3.10 3.33
N VAL A 53 4.20 2.83 2.07
CA VAL A 53 4.94 1.88 1.22
C VAL A 53 6.08 2.56 0.44
N TYR A 54 5.86 3.80 0.00
CA TYR A 54 6.77 4.49 -0.90
C TYR A 54 7.60 5.60 -0.23
N GLY A 55 7.18 6.10 0.92
CA GLY A 55 7.83 7.19 1.66
C GLY A 55 7.31 8.56 1.26
#